data_AF-A0A9N9G839-F1
#
_entry.id   AF-A0A9N9G839-F1
#
_cell.length_a   1.000
_cell.length_b   1.000
_cell.length_c   1.000
_cell.angle_alpha   90.00
_cell.angle_beta   90.00
_cell.angle_gamma   90.00
#
_symmetry.space_group_name_H-M   'P 1'
#
loop_
_entity.id
_entity.type
_entity.pdbx_description
1 polymer ?
#
loop_
_entity_poly.entity_id
_entity_poly.type
_entity_poly.pdbx_seq_one_letter_code
_entity_poly.pdbx_strand_id
1 'polypeptide(L)' 'DQAKLGVAAILPVLHERGVRTVSYVDWKKIEEKEIEIGKQRHKPREKCGSVEEALKMLDQL' A
#
# COMPACT_ATOMS: atom_id res chain seq x y z
N ASP A 1 27.18 -3.34 -23.12
CA ASP A 1 25.82 -3.47 -22.57
C ASP A 1 25.71 -2.85 -21.19
N GLN A 2 24.75 -1.95 -21.00
CA GLN A 2 24.44 -1.37 -19.70
C GLN A 2 23.41 -2.26 -18.99
N ALA A 3 23.74 -2.74 -17.79
CA ALA A 3 22.82 -3.57 -17.01
C ALA A 3 21.59 -2.75 -16.58
N LYS A 4 20.39 -3.23 -16.93
CA LYS A 4 19.12 -2.62 -16.49
C LYS A 4 18.79 -3.09 -15.07
N LEU A 5 19.28 -2.38 -14.06
CA LEU A 5 19.11 -2.76 -12.65
C LEU A 5 17.69 -2.57 -12.12
N GLY A 6 16.90 -1.65 -12.69
CA GLY A 6 15.49 -1.46 -12.37
C GLY A 6 15.22 -1.23 -10.88
N VAL A 7 14.23 -1.94 -10.33
CA VAL A 7 13.82 -1.81 -8.92
C VAL A 7 14.96 -2.11 -7.93
N ALA A 8 15.90 -2.98 -8.30
CA ALA A 8 17.03 -3.34 -7.43
C ALA A 8 17.94 -2.14 -7.13
N ALA A 9 18.01 -1.15 -8.04
CA ALA A 9 18.74 0.08 -7.81
C ALA A 9 17.88 1.20 -7.18
N ILE A 10 16.57 1.21 -7.45
CA ILE A 10 15.68 2.30 -7.01
C ILE A 10 15.21 2.12 -5.57
N LEU A 11 14.85 0.89 -5.18
CA LEU A 11 14.25 0.63 -3.87
C LEU A 11 15.16 1.04 -2.69
N PRO A 12 16.48 0.76 -2.72
CA PRO A 12 17.39 1.23 -1.67
C PRO A 12 17.43 2.75 -1.54
N VAL A 13 17.44 3.49 -2.66
CA VAL A 13 17.47 4.96 -2.67
C VAL A 13 16.19 5.55 -2.08
N LEU A 14 15.03 4.93 -2.34
CA LEU A 14 13.76 5.35 -1.74
C LEU A 14 13.79 5.15 -0.22
N HIS A 15 14.27 4.01 0.25
CA HIS A 15 14.36 3.71 1.67
C HIS A 15 15.36 4.60 2.41
N GLU A 16 16.51 4.90 1.81
CA GLU A 16 17.50 5.84 2.35
C GLU A 16 16.92 7.25 2.53
N ARG A 17 16.02 7.65 1.63
CA ARG A 17 15.29 8.93 1.72
C ARG A 17 14.10 8.90 2.68
N GLY A 18 13.86 7.79 3.38
CA GLY A 18 12.71 7.61 4.26
C GLY A 18 11.37 7.51 3.52
N VAL A 19 11.38 7.21 2.22
CA VAL A 19 10.14 7.02 1.45
C VAL A 19 9.57 5.64 1.74
N ARG A 20 8.37 5.62 2.32
CA ARG A 20 7.60 4.39 2.52
C ARG A 20 7.03 3.92 1.18
N THR A 21 7.46 2.74 0.71
CA THR A 21 6.84 2.08 -0.44
C THR A 21 5.70 1.17 -0.02
N VAL A 22 4.69 1.01 -0.88
CA VAL A 22 3.58 0.08 -0.71
C VAL A 22 3.66 -0.95 -1.84
N SER A 23 3.85 -2.23 -1.50
CA SER A 23 3.86 -3.30 -2.49
C SER A 23 2.44 -3.66 -2.95
N TYR A 24 2.31 -4.46 -4.00
CA TYR A 24 1.01 -4.99 -4.41
C TYR A 24 0.36 -5.86 -3.32
N VAL A 25 1.16 -6.60 -2.56
CA VAL A 25 0.68 -7.41 -1.43
C VAL A 25 0.14 -6.51 -0.31
N ASP A 26 0.79 -5.38 -0.04
CA ASP A 26 0.30 -4.40 0.91
C ASP A 26 -1.01 -3.76 0.43
N TRP A 27 -1.08 -3.38 -0.86
CA TRP A 27 -2.32 -2.89 -1.45
C TRP A 27 -3.49 -3.86 -1.27
N LYS A 28 -3.27 -5.18 -1.45
CA LYS A 28 -4.33 -6.17 -1.24
C LYS A 28 -4.85 -6.21 0.20
N LYS A 29 -4.00 -5.98 1.19
CA LYS A 29 -4.43 -5.87 2.60
C LYS A 29 -5.32 -4.64 2.84
N ILE A 30 -5.01 -3.52 2.18
CA ILE A 30 -5.87 -2.32 2.22
C ILE A 30 -7.23 -2.64 1.58
N GLU A 31 -7.22 -3.27 0.41
CA GLU A 31 -8.44 -3.67 -0.30
C GLU A 31 -9.34 -4.59 0.55
N GLU A 32 -8.77 -5.58 1.22
CA GLU A 32 -9.50 -6.48 2.10
C GLU A 32 -10.21 -5.73 3.24
N LYS A 33 -9.53 -4.78 3.89
CA LYS A 33 -10.14 -3.94 4.94
C LYS A 33 -11.25 -3.04 4.41
N GLU A 34 -11.07 -2.44 3.24
CA GLU A 34 -12.10 -1.61 2.62
C GLU A 34 -13.34 -2.43 2.22
N ILE A 35 -13.15 -3.68 1.78
CA ILE A 35 -14.26 -4.63 1.54
C ILE A 35 -14.96 -4.99 2.85
N GLU A 36 -14.21 -5.27 3.92
CA GLU A 36 -14.77 -5.58 5.25
C GLU A 36 -15.64 -4.42 5.78
N ILE A 37 -15.12 -3.20 5.75
CA ILE A 37 -15.87 -1.98 6.15
C ILE A 37 -17.07 -1.78 5.22
N GLY A 38 -16.90 -2.01 3.92
CA GLY A 38 -17.97 -1.95 2.92
C GLY A 38 -19.13 -2.87 3.29
N LYS A 39 -18.86 -4.14 3.62
CA LYS A 39 -19.87 -5.13 4.01
C LYS A 39 -20.69 -4.66 5.22
N GLN A 40 -20.05 -4.10 6.24
CA GLN A 40 -20.73 -3.55 7.42
C GLN A 40 -21.69 -2.39 7.07
N ARG A 41 -21.41 -1.69 5.96
CA ARG A 41 -22.20 -0.56 5.46
C ARG A 41 -23.12 -0.91 4.29
N HIS A 42 -23.29 -2.19 3.97
CA HIS A 42 -24.08 -2.66 2.82
C HIS A 42 -23.57 -2.12 1.47
N LYS A 43 -22.26 -1.94 1.36
CA LYS A 43 -21.55 -1.52 0.13
C LYS A 43 -20.58 -2.62 -0.31
N PRO A 44 -20.22 -2.71 -1.61
CA PRO A 44 -19.16 -3.63 -2.06
C PRO A 44 -17.79 -3.34 -1.43
N ARG A 45 -17.52 -2.05 -1.19
CA ARG A 45 -16.28 -1.53 -0.60
C ARG A 45 -16.55 -0.14 -0.04
N GLU A 46 -15.85 0.22 1.02
CA GLU A 46 -15.73 1.61 1.50
C GLU A 46 -14.28 2.05 1.35
N LYS A 47 -13.99 2.95 0.41
CA LYS A 47 -12.61 3.35 0.12
C LYS A 47 -12.01 4.23 1.22
N CYS A 48 -10.71 4.11 1.45
CA CYS A 48 -9.96 5.06 2.27
C CYS A 48 -10.06 6.47 1.65
N GLY A 49 -10.35 7.48 2.47
CA GLY A 49 -10.49 8.87 2.00
C GLY A 49 -9.17 9.63 2.00
N SER A 50 -8.14 9.08 2.66
CA SER A 50 -6.84 9.71 2.84
C SER A 50 -5.68 8.70 2.77
N VAL A 51 -4.48 9.21 2.54
CA VAL A 51 -3.24 8.40 2.54
C VAL A 51 -2.95 7.90 3.95
N GLU A 52 -3.17 8.74 4.96
CA GLU A 52 -2.92 8.43 6.37
C GLU A 52 -3.78 7.25 6.84
N GLU A 53 -5.06 7.20 6.44
CA GLU A 53 -5.93 6.06 6.71
C GLU A 53 -5.41 4.78 6.05
N ALA A 54 -5.03 4.85 4.77
CA ALA A 54 -4.52 3.70 4.02
C ALA A 54 -3.22 3.16 4.64
N LEU A 55 -2.31 4.04 5.09
CA LEU A 55 -1.08 3.65 5.76
C LEU A 55 -1.34 3.07 7.16
N LYS A 56 -2.25 3.68 7.93
CA LYS A 56 -2.65 3.17 9.24
C LYS A 56 -3.27 1.77 9.16
N MET A 57 -4.01 1.47 8.09
CA MET A 57 -4.51 0.12 7.84
C MET A 57 -3.39 -0.91 7.70
N LEU A 58 -2.24 -0.54 7.15
CA LEU A 58 -1.08 -1.43 7.04
C LEU A 58 -0.33 -1.57 8.37
N ASP A 59 -0.29 -0.53 9.19
CA ASP A 59 0.44 -0.51 10.47
C ASP A 59 -0.23 -1.31 11.59
N GLN A 60 -1.50 -1.67 11.41
CA GLN A 60 -2.33 -2.40 12.38
C GLN A 60 -2.43 -3.91 12.10
N LEU A 61 -1.58 -4.42 11.21
CA LEU A 61 -1.48 -5.85 10.86
C LEU A 61 -0.22 -6.45 11.47
#